data_AF-A0A418EV49-F1
#
_entry.id   AF-A0A418EV49-F1
#
_cell.length_a   1.000
_cell.length_b   1.000
_cell.length_c   1.000
_cell.angle_alpha   90.00
_cell.angle_beta   90.00
_cell.angle_gamma   90.00
#
_symmetry.space_group_name_H-M   'P 1'
#
loop_
_entity.id
_entity.type
_entity.pdbx_description
1 polymer ?
#
loop_
_entity_poly.entity_id
_entity_poly.type
_entity_poly.pdbx_seq_one_letter_code
_entity_poly.pdbx_strand_id
1 'polypeptide(L)'
;MSVLREECFEVIGQSLGLDRLAPGCAAELAPEIELRLREIIQDAMKFKSHARRDRLTVRDINQALSSRNMEVLYGFGAGNPTKFRKISPGLYITDEVEVSVADILNAPLPTIPFEPTVHMHWLAVEGVQPKIPENDVADSSSSVVDNPLPTVTMNAPDPSSSGVERKPLVKHVLTDEMQLYFDKVTDAIKSDEYARQHAAYASLTKDPGLHQLLPYFSKFIYDEVKHSQRDLTLLTAILRMARCLLSNSSLRIELYVSVCLGSVDMVDLSLWL
;
A
#
# COMPACT_ATOMS: atom_id res chain seq x y z
N MET A 1 39.48 -2.74 12.31
CA MET A 1 40.30 -3.26 11.19
C MET A 1 39.66 -2.81 9.91
N SER A 2 40.42 -2.09 9.08
CA SER A 2 39.97 -1.65 7.76
C SER A 2 39.71 -2.86 6.85
N VAL A 3 38.68 -2.78 6.02
CA VAL A 3 38.30 -3.76 5.01
C VAL A 3 39.14 -3.59 3.73
N LEU A 4 39.74 -2.41 3.53
CA LEU A 4 40.59 -2.12 2.37
C LEU A 4 41.93 -2.88 2.49
N ARG A 5 42.32 -3.54 1.39
CA ARG A 5 43.62 -4.22 1.28
C ARG A 5 44.72 -3.20 1.04
N GLU A 6 45.85 -3.36 1.71
CA GLU A 6 47.04 -2.52 1.55
C GLU A 6 47.53 -2.50 0.09
N GLU A 7 47.39 -3.62 -0.61
CA GLU A 7 47.67 -3.79 -2.05
C GLU A 7 47.00 -2.72 -2.93
N CYS A 8 45.78 -2.28 -2.57
CA CYS A 8 45.06 -1.27 -3.35
C CYS A 8 45.78 0.09 -3.33
N PHE A 9 46.38 0.45 -2.19
CA PHE A 9 47.11 1.70 -2.04
C PHE A 9 48.46 1.67 -2.75
N GLU A 10 49.12 0.51 -2.76
CA GLU A 10 50.38 0.32 -3.50
C GLU A 10 50.16 0.45 -5.02
N VAL A 11 49.09 -0.13 -5.56
CA VAL A 11 48.76 -0.01 -7.00
C VAL A 11 48.45 1.45 -7.37
N ILE A 12 47.74 2.20 -6.51
CA ILE A 12 47.50 3.64 -6.72
C ILE A 12 48.80 4.44 -6.60
N GLY A 13 49.69 4.08 -5.67
CA GLY A 13 51.01 4.70 -5.55
C GLY A 13 51.84 4.50 -6.82
N GLN A 14 51.87 3.28 -7.35
CA GLN A 14 52.57 2.95 -8.60
C GLN A 14 51.99 3.69 -9.80
N SER A 15 50.66 3.87 -9.89
CA SER A 15 50.05 4.64 -10.98
C SER A 15 50.41 6.14 -10.93
N LEU A 16 50.73 6.66 -9.75
CA LEU A 16 51.25 8.01 -9.54
C LEU A 16 52.78 8.12 -9.72
N GLY A 17 53.48 7.00 -9.97
CA GLY A 17 54.94 6.93 -10.12
C GLY A 17 55.72 6.80 -8.80
N LEU A 18 55.08 6.39 -7.72
CA LEU A 18 55.72 6.10 -6.44
C LEU A 18 56.03 4.61 -6.34
N ASP A 19 57.30 4.23 -6.55
CA ASP A 19 57.73 2.83 -6.59
C ASP A 19 57.60 2.09 -5.24
N ARG A 20 57.75 2.80 -4.12
CA ARG A 20 57.61 2.25 -2.77
C ARG A 20 57.01 3.27 -1.81
N LEU A 21 55.81 2.98 -1.31
CA LEU A 21 55.27 3.64 -0.13
C LEU A 21 56.03 3.18 1.13
N ALA A 22 56.14 4.06 2.12
CA ALA A 22 56.71 3.67 3.41
C ALA A 22 55.81 2.63 4.10
N PRO A 23 56.39 1.60 4.73
CA PRO A 23 55.60 0.58 5.42
C PRO A 23 54.82 1.22 6.57
N GLY A 24 53.51 1.01 6.61
CA GLY A 24 52.60 1.58 7.61
C GLY A 24 51.77 2.80 7.13
N CYS A 25 52.17 3.50 6.07
CA CYS A 25 51.36 4.62 5.54
C CYS A 25 49.99 4.17 5.01
N ALA A 26 49.94 3.01 4.36
CA ALA A 26 48.68 2.44 3.87
C ALA A 26 47.73 2.08 5.02
N ALA A 27 48.26 1.57 6.14
CA ALA A 27 47.49 1.19 7.31
C ALA A 27 46.87 2.39 8.05
N GLU A 28 47.58 3.53 8.06
CA GLU A 28 47.07 4.79 8.65
C GLU A 28 46.05 5.50 7.76
N LEU A 29 46.23 5.46 6.43
CA LEU A 29 45.34 6.14 5.48
C LEU A 29 44.02 5.38 5.26
N ALA A 30 44.05 4.06 5.29
CA ALA A 30 42.88 3.21 5.08
C ALA A 30 41.66 3.55 5.97
N PRO A 31 41.80 3.73 7.31
CA PRO A 31 40.66 4.09 8.16
C PRO A 31 40.08 5.48 7.85
N GLU A 32 40.89 6.47 7.47
CA GLU A 32 40.40 7.81 7.12
C GLU A 32 39.57 7.76 5.83
N ILE A 33 40.04 7.04 4.81
CA ILE A 33 39.32 6.89 3.54
C ILE A 33 38.01 6.13 3.75
N GLU A 34 38.00 5.09 4.57
CA GLU A 34 36.76 4.38 4.91
C GLU A 34 35.76 5.27 5.62
N LEU A 35 36.23 6.13 6.54
CA LEU A 35 35.36 7.09 7.21
C LEU A 35 34.72 8.05 6.19
N ARG A 36 35.55 8.64 5.30
CA ARG A 36 35.09 9.53 4.22
C ARG A 36 34.09 8.84 3.30
N LEU A 37 34.35 7.59 2.92
CA LEU A 37 33.46 6.80 2.07
C LEU A 37 32.11 6.53 2.76
N ARG A 38 32.15 6.14 4.04
CA ARG A 38 30.93 5.90 4.83
C ARG A 38 30.11 7.16 5.00
N GLU A 39 30.75 8.29 5.22
CA GLU A 39 30.10 9.59 5.30
C GLU A 39 29.35 9.95 4.01
N ILE A 40 29.98 9.77 2.85
CA ILE A 40 29.34 10.00 1.54
C ILE A 40 28.16 9.05 1.33
N ILE A 41 28.33 7.76 1.65
CA ILE A 41 27.26 6.76 1.52
C ILE A 41 26.10 7.09 2.45
N GLN A 42 26.35 7.54 3.68
CA GLN A 42 25.31 7.96 4.61
C GLN A 42 24.50 9.14 4.08
N ASP A 43 25.15 10.13 3.49
CA ASP A 43 24.45 11.26 2.88
C ASP A 43 23.66 10.83 1.64
N ALA A 44 24.21 9.94 0.80
CA ALA A 44 23.50 9.35 -0.33
C ALA A 44 22.27 8.53 0.10
N MET A 45 22.34 7.81 1.23
CA MET A 45 21.20 7.10 1.81
C MET A 45 20.09 8.05 2.28
N LYS A 46 20.44 9.25 2.77
CA LYS A 46 19.44 10.29 3.08
C LYS A 46 18.73 10.73 1.81
N PHE A 47 19.45 11.03 0.73
CA PHE A 47 18.83 11.38 -0.56
C PHE A 47 17.95 10.26 -1.12
N LYS A 48 18.37 8.99 -1.01
CA LYS A 48 17.54 7.81 -1.35
C LYS A 48 16.22 7.82 -0.58
N SER A 49 16.29 7.97 0.75
CA SER A 49 15.12 7.96 1.63
C SER A 49 14.16 9.11 1.32
N HIS A 50 14.69 10.33 1.13
CA HIS A 50 13.91 11.50 0.74
C HIS A 50 13.25 11.35 -0.64
N ALA A 51 13.86 10.59 -1.55
CA ALA A 51 13.28 10.28 -2.85
C ALA A 51 12.28 9.11 -2.82
N ARG A 52 11.98 8.52 -1.65
CA ARG A 52 11.07 7.36 -1.47
C ARG A 52 11.40 6.16 -2.36
N ARG A 53 12.69 5.94 -2.64
CA ARG A 53 13.18 4.81 -3.45
C ARG A 53 13.88 3.81 -2.55
N ASP A 54 13.79 2.52 -2.88
CA ASP A 54 14.54 1.48 -2.15
C ASP A 54 15.91 1.14 -2.79
N ARG A 55 16.12 1.49 -4.06
CA ARG A 55 17.43 1.32 -4.71
C ARG A 55 18.23 2.62 -4.67
N LEU A 56 19.46 2.53 -4.17
CA LEU A 56 20.43 3.63 -4.22
C LEU A 56 20.91 3.77 -5.67
N THR A 57 20.80 4.98 -6.21
CA THR A 57 21.20 5.27 -7.60
C THR A 57 22.44 6.16 -7.62
N VAL A 58 23.15 6.18 -8.77
CA VAL A 58 24.31 7.06 -8.99
C VAL A 58 23.96 8.54 -8.76
N ARG A 59 22.72 8.94 -9.10
CA ARG A 59 22.24 10.31 -8.88
C ARG A 59 22.27 10.71 -7.40
N ASP A 60 21.97 9.78 -6.50
CA ASP A 60 21.95 10.04 -5.05
C ASP A 60 23.38 10.23 -4.50
N ILE A 61 24.35 9.49 -5.04
CA ILE A 61 25.78 9.63 -4.71
C ILE A 61 26.31 10.97 -5.26
N ASN A 62 25.97 11.29 -6.51
CA ASN A 62 26.38 12.55 -7.13
C ASN A 62 25.81 13.77 -6.37
N GLN A 63 24.57 13.69 -5.87
CA GLN A 63 24.01 14.72 -5.00
C GLN A 63 24.75 14.83 -3.65
N ALA A 64 25.15 13.69 -3.06
CA ALA A 64 25.96 13.68 -1.86
C ALA A 64 27.35 14.31 -2.08
N LEU A 65 28.02 13.99 -3.19
CA LEU A 65 29.31 14.60 -3.56
C LEU A 65 29.18 16.12 -3.72
N SER A 66 28.17 16.58 -4.47
CA SER A 66 27.91 18.01 -4.66
C SER A 66 27.62 18.74 -3.34
N SER A 67 26.87 18.12 -2.41
CA SER A 67 26.57 18.72 -1.10
C SER A 67 27.83 18.93 -0.22
N ARG A 68 28.88 18.14 -0.47
CA ARG A 68 30.18 18.23 0.21
C ARG A 68 31.21 19.07 -0.55
N ASN A 69 30.80 19.77 -1.62
CA ASN A 69 31.67 20.52 -2.52
C ASN A 69 32.80 19.68 -3.14
N MET A 70 32.54 18.38 -3.38
CA MET A 70 33.44 17.51 -4.12
C MET A 70 33.02 17.42 -5.59
N GLU A 71 33.98 17.10 -6.45
CA GLU A 71 33.70 16.89 -7.86
C GLU A 71 32.75 15.70 -8.08
N VAL A 72 31.83 15.87 -9.01
CA VAL A 72 30.80 14.88 -9.34
C VAL A 72 31.38 13.84 -10.30
N LEU A 73 31.04 12.56 -10.11
CA LEU A 73 31.52 11.50 -10.99
C LEU A 73 30.66 11.42 -12.26
N TYR A 74 31.30 11.68 -13.41
CA TYR A 74 30.71 11.57 -14.74
C TYR A 74 30.91 10.17 -15.34
N GLY A 75 30.09 9.80 -16.33
CA GLY A 75 30.20 8.52 -17.04
C GLY A 75 29.42 7.36 -16.40
N PHE A 76 28.80 7.58 -15.25
CA PHE A 76 27.97 6.59 -14.56
C PHE A 76 26.49 6.96 -14.66
N GLY A 77 25.67 6.10 -15.28
CA GLY A 77 24.22 6.34 -15.42
C GLY A 77 23.62 5.97 -16.78
N ALA A 78 24.45 5.67 -17.79
CA ALA A 78 23.99 4.96 -18.97
C ALA A 78 23.50 3.59 -18.50
N GLY A 79 22.25 3.19 -18.82
CA GLY A 79 21.57 2.03 -18.24
C GLY A 79 22.24 0.66 -18.44
N ASN A 80 23.44 0.61 -19.01
CA ASN A 80 24.25 -0.58 -19.14
C ASN A 80 25.15 -0.74 -17.90
N PRO A 81 25.12 -1.91 -17.23
CA PRO A 81 26.01 -2.17 -16.12
C PRO A 81 27.46 -2.22 -16.61
N THR A 82 28.36 -1.54 -15.89
CA THR A 82 29.81 -1.64 -16.10
C THR A 82 30.25 -3.09 -15.89
N LYS A 83 30.83 -3.71 -16.92
CA LYS A 83 31.36 -5.07 -16.84
C LYS A 83 32.82 -5.03 -16.44
N PHE A 84 33.22 -5.87 -15.49
CA PHE A 84 34.61 -6.00 -15.07
C PHE A 84 35.21 -7.30 -15.62
N ARG A 85 36.34 -7.18 -16.31
CA ARG A 85 37.13 -8.31 -16.82
C ARG A 85 38.32 -8.56 -15.89
N LYS A 86 38.44 -9.80 -15.41
CA LYS A 86 39.57 -10.24 -14.58
C LYS A 86 40.75 -10.60 -15.48
N ILE A 87 41.92 -9.98 -15.25
CA ILE A 87 43.13 -10.23 -16.05
C ILE A 87 44.17 -11.04 -15.26
N SER A 88 44.26 -10.81 -13.94
CA SER A 88 45.17 -11.52 -13.04
C SER A 88 44.50 -11.69 -11.66
N PRO A 89 45.02 -12.53 -10.74
CA PRO A 89 44.42 -12.69 -9.42
C PRO A 89 44.46 -11.36 -8.66
N GLY A 90 43.27 -10.82 -8.34
CA GLY A 90 43.13 -9.55 -7.62
C GLY A 90 43.04 -8.30 -8.51
N LEU A 91 43.30 -8.40 -9.82
CA LEU A 91 43.21 -7.30 -10.77
C LEU A 91 42.01 -7.43 -11.70
N TYR A 92 41.13 -6.44 -11.62
CA TYR A 92 39.94 -6.32 -12.46
C TYR A 92 40.03 -5.00 -13.23
N ILE A 93 39.78 -5.05 -14.53
CA ILE A 93 39.75 -3.87 -15.40
C ILE A 93 38.34 -3.72 -15.97
N THR A 94 37.89 -2.49 -16.16
CA THR A 94 36.63 -2.18 -16.85
C THR A 94 36.71 -2.62 -18.30
N ASP A 95 35.72 -3.40 -18.75
CA ASP A 95 35.63 -3.81 -20.15
C ASP A 95 34.98 -2.66 -20.95
N GLU A 96 35.84 -1.84 -21.57
CA GLU A 96 35.43 -0.73 -22.42
C GLU A 96 35.42 -1.20 -23.87
N VAL A 97 34.23 -1.50 -24.39
CA VAL A 97 34.07 -1.84 -25.81
C VAL A 97 34.01 -0.54 -26.60
N GLU A 98 34.96 -0.37 -27.51
CA GLU A 98 34.94 0.73 -28.47
C GLU A 98 33.73 0.59 -29.40
N VAL A 99 32.89 1.62 -29.45
CA VAL A 99 31.72 1.69 -30.32
C VAL A 99 31.98 2.75 -31.38
N SER A 100 31.70 2.44 -32.64
CA SER A 100 31.89 3.42 -33.71
C SER A 100 30.85 4.54 -33.62
N VAL A 101 31.27 5.77 -33.94
CA VAL A 101 30.37 6.94 -33.92
C VAL A 101 29.21 6.76 -34.91
N ALA A 102 29.46 6.09 -36.04
CA ALA A 102 28.45 5.81 -37.05
C ALA A 102 27.34 4.90 -36.49
N ASP A 103 27.68 3.92 -35.67
CA ASP A 103 26.70 3.02 -35.05
C ASP A 103 25.81 3.76 -34.05
N ILE A 104 26.37 4.71 -33.31
CA ILE A 104 25.61 5.55 -32.37
C ILE A 104 24.65 6.48 -33.12
N LEU A 105 25.09 7.08 -34.23
CA LEU A 105 24.26 7.98 -35.04
C LEU A 105 23.11 7.25 -35.74
N ASN A 106 23.34 6.00 -36.14
CA ASN A 106 22.34 5.16 -36.79
C ASN A 106 21.47 4.35 -35.80
N ALA A 107 21.73 4.46 -34.50
CA ALA A 107 20.97 3.75 -33.49
C ALA A 107 19.51 4.25 -33.45
N PRO A 108 18.52 3.35 -33.35
CA PRO A 108 17.13 3.76 -33.25
C PRO A 108 16.89 4.52 -31.95
N LEU A 109 16.00 5.52 -32.01
CA LEU A 109 15.57 6.27 -30.83
C LEU A 109 14.90 5.34 -29.82
N PRO A 110 15.13 5.55 -28.51
CA PRO A 110 14.46 4.77 -27.48
C PRO A 110 12.95 5.03 -27.50
N THR A 111 12.17 4.00 -27.12
CA THR A 111 10.73 4.15 -26.96
C THR A 111 10.43 5.06 -25.78
N ILE A 112 9.57 6.05 -26.00
CA ILE A 112 9.14 6.99 -24.97
C ILE A 112 8.10 6.28 -24.07
N PRO A 113 8.26 6.29 -22.74
CA PRO A 113 7.24 5.76 -21.85
C PRO A 113 5.96 6.58 -21.89
N PHE A 114 4.81 5.97 -21.59
CA PHE A 114 3.54 6.68 -21.48
C PHE A 114 3.54 7.67 -20.30
N GLU A 115 2.68 8.68 -20.40
CA GLU A 115 2.47 9.68 -19.34
C GLU A 115 1.95 9.00 -18.06
N PRO A 116 2.44 9.40 -16.87
CA PRO A 116 1.98 8.81 -15.61
C PRO A 116 0.50 9.12 -15.34
N THR A 117 -0.33 8.09 -15.27
CA THR A 117 -1.75 8.18 -14.89
C THR A 117 -2.02 7.51 -13.55
N VAL A 118 -2.93 8.07 -12.75
CA VAL A 118 -3.34 7.49 -11.46
C VAL A 118 -4.61 6.65 -11.66
N HIS A 119 -4.57 5.38 -11.28
CA HIS A 119 -5.75 4.52 -11.20
C HIS A 119 -6.09 4.25 -9.73
N MET A 120 -7.36 4.42 -9.37
CA MET A 120 -7.85 4.26 -8.00
C MET A 120 -8.71 3.00 -7.90
N HIS A 121 -8.48 2.20 -6.86
CA HIS A 121 -9.27 1.03 -6.52
C HIS A 121 -9.44 0.93 -4.99
N TRP A 122 -10.39 0.12 -4.54
CA TRP A 122 -10.61 -0.12 -3.13
C TRP A 122 -9.60 -1.14 -2.58
N LEU A 123 -8.64 -0.68 -1.78
CA LEU A 123 -7.71 -1.57 -1.08
C LEU A 123 -8.39 -2.35 0.06
N ALA A 124 -9.30 -1.70 0.80
CA ALA A 124 -10.01 -2.34 1.90
C ALA A 124 -11.40 -1.73 2.08
N VAL A 125 -12.38 -2.60 2.33
CA VAL A 125 -13.75 -2.25 2.70
C VAL A 125 -13.99 -2.83 4.10
N GLU A 126 -14.21 -1.97 5.09
CA GLU A 126 -14.40 -2.37 6.51
C GLU A 126 -13.29 -3.28 7.07
N GLY A 127 -12.04 -3.03 6.66
CA GLY A 127 -10.89 -3.79 7.12
C GLY A 127 -10.68 -5.13 6.38
N VAL A 128 -11.57 -5.49 5.44
CA VAL A 128 -11.40 -6.65 4.56
C VAL A 128 -10.95 -6.19 3.19
N GLN A 129 -9.85 -6.75 2.69
CA GLN A 129 -9.37 -6.52 1.33
C GLN A 129 -10.27 -7.25 0.32
N PRO A 130 -10.95 -6.53 -0.61
CA PRO A 130 -11.76 -7.19 -1.62
C PRO A 130 -10.86 -7.91 -2.63
N LYS A 131 -11.28 -9.10 -3.08
CA LYS A 131 -10.55 -9.92 -4.05
C LYS A 131 -10.76 -9.41 -5.49
N ILE A 132 -10.20 -8.24 -5.78
CA ILE A 132 -10.16 -7.63 -7.11
C ILE A 132 -8.76 -7.89 -7.69
N PRO A 133 -8.57 -8.12 -9.01
CA PRO A 133 -7.25 -8.33 -9.61
C PRO A 133 -6.15 -7.34 -9.20
N GLU A 134 -6.48 -6.10 -8.88
CA GLU A 134 -5.51 -5.08 -8.43
C GLU A 134 -5.07 -5.26 -6.97
N ASN A 135 -5.85 -5.97 -6.16
CA ASN A 135 -5.51 -6.34 -4.79
C ASN A 135 -4.84 -7.70 -4.81
N ASP A 136 -3.54 -7.73 -4.52
CA ASP A 136 -2.73 -8.96 -4.47
C ASP A 136 -3.47 -10.08 -3.72
N VAL A 137 -3.85 -11.13 -4.46
CA VAL A 137 -4.43 -12.34 -3.89
C VAL A 137 -3.34 -12.98 -3.05
N ALA A 138 -3.52 -12.94 -1.73
CA ALA A 138 -2.60 -13.46 -0.72
C ALA A 138 -2.46 -15.00 -0.75
N ASP A 139 -2.02 -15.56 -1.88
CA ASP A 139 -1.48 -16.92 -1.97
C ASP A 139 0.07 -16.90 -2.04
N SER A 140 0.70 -15.72 -2.01
CA SER A 140 2.15 -15.54 -1.96
C SER A 140 2.72 -15.47 -0.54
N SER A 141 2.14 -16.22 0.40
CA SER A 141 2.84 -16.66 1.62
C SER A 141 3.30 -18.11 1.52
N SER A 142 3.47 -18.62 0.29
CA SER A 142 4.29 -19.79 0.04
C SER A 142 5.73 -19.32 -0.16
N SER A 143 6.49 -19.46 0.93
CA SER A 143 7.94 -19.56 0.97
C SER A 143 8.56 -20.05 -0.34
N VAL A 144 9.58 -19.33 -0.79
CA VAL A 144 10.62 -19.79 -1.72
C VAL A 144 11.13 -21.17 -1.25
N VAL A 145 10.58 -22.24 -1.80
CA VAL A 145 11.15 -23.59 -1.71
C VAL A 145 11.10 -24.21 -3.10
N ASP A 146 12.30 -24.49 -3.59
CA ASP A 146 12.67 -25.18 -4.81
C ASP A 146 11.88 -26.50 -4.98
N ASN A 147 11.19 -26.68 -6.12
CA ASN A 147 11.18 -27.93 -6.90
C ASN A 147 10.31 -27.82 -8.17
N PRO A 148 10.72 -28.44 -9.30
CA PRO A 148 10.05 -28.31 -10.59
C PRO A 148 8.89 -29.31 -10.81
N LEU A 149 7.87 -28.79 -11.50
CA LEU A 149 6.63 -29.33 -12.14
C LEU A 149 6.68 -30.74 -12.79
N PRO A 150 5.58 -31.28 -13.41
CA PRO A 150 4.22 -30.72 -13.68
C PRO A 150 3.03 -31.69 -13.43
N THR A 151 1.77 -31.23 -13.52
CA THR A 151 0.74 -31.72 -14.50
C THR A 151 -0.52 -30.84 -14.47
N VAL A 152 -0.95 -30.50 -15.68
CA VAL A 152 -2.09 -29.72 -16.18
C VAL A 152 -3.47 -30.20 -15.70
N THR A 153 -4.35 -29.26 -15.32
CA THR A 153 -5.74 -29.23 -15.84
C THR A 153 -6.26 -27.80 -15.87
N MET A 154 -6.52 -27.30 -17.08
CA MET A 154 -7.21 -26.04 -17.32
C MET A 154 -8.71 -26.25 -17.13
N ASN A 155 -9.35 -25.43 -16.29
CA ASN A 155 -10.78 -25.14 -16.39
C ASN A 155 -10.95 -23.61 -16.39
N ALA A 156 -11.59 -23.11 -17.43
CA ALA A 156 -11.95 -21.70 -17.60
C ALA A 156 -13.01 -21.28 -16.57
N PRO A 157 -13.02 -20.02 -16.06
CA PRO A 157 -14.15 -19.49 -15.33
C PRO A 157 -15.10 -18.72 -16.25
N ASP A 158 -16.39 -19.08 -16.18
CA ASP A 158 -17.53 -18.34 -16.74
C ASP A 158 -17.63 -16.89 -16.20
N PRO A 159 -18.03 -15.90 -17.01
CA PRO A 159 -18.00 -14.47 -16.64
C PRO A 159 -19.25 -13.94 -15.93
N SER A 160 -20.10 -14.78 -15.33
CA SER A 160 -21.44 -14.34 -14.84
C SER A 160 -21.68 -14.44 -13.33
N SER A 161 -20.64 -14.48 -12.49
CA SER A 161 -20.81 -14.46 -11.03
C SER A 161 -19.81 -13.55 -10.32
N SER A 162 -19.81 -12.27 -10.67
CA SER A 162 -19.30 -11.19 -9.81
C SER A 162 -20.21 -10.95 -8.60
N GLY A 163 -20.67 -12.03 -7.96
CA GLY A 163 -21.23 -12.00 -6.62
C GLY A 163 -20.07 -12.14 -5.66
N VAL A 164 -19.48 -11.02 -5.25
CA VAL A 164 -18.63 -11.00 -4.06
C VAL A 164 -19.53 -11.46 -2.92
N GLU A 165 -19.50 -12.75 -2.58
CA GLU A 165 -20.06 -13.26 -1.34
C GLU A 165 -19.31 -12.56 -0.20
N ARG A 166 -19.83 -11.39 0.18
CA ARG A 166 -19.54 -10.76 1.46
C ARG A 166 -20.20 -11.62 2.52
N LYS A 167 -19.69 -12.84 2.73
CA LYS A 167 -19.89 -13.51 4.01
C LYS A 167 -19.25 -12.57 5.02
N PRO A 168 -20.00 -11.96 5.95
CA PRO A 168 -19.37 -11.27 7.07
C PRO A 168 -18.67 -12.36 7.89
N LEU A 169 -17.40 -12.63 7.56
CA LEU A 169 -16.59 -13.67 8.21
C LEU A 169 -16.07 -13.19 9.57
N VAL A 170 -16.28 -11.92 9.88
CA VAL A 170 -16.01 -11.35 11.19
C VAL A 170 -17.31 -11.43 11.97
N LYS A 171 -17.39 -12.36 12.94
CA LYS A 171 -18.30 -12.17 14.07
C LYS A 171 -17.94 -10.80 14.62
N HIS A 172 -18.76 -9.76 14.39
CA HIS A 172 -18.46 -8.45 14.94
C HIS A 172 -18.28 -8.67 16.45
N VAL A 173 -17.09 -8.35 16.94
CA VAL A 173 -16.77 -8.41 18.36
C VAL A 173 -17.49 -7.22 18.99
N LEU A 174 -18.80 -7.35 19.11
CA LEU A 174 -19.64 -6.39 19.82
C LEU A 174 -19.27 -6.51 21.30
N THR A 175 -18.83 -5.40 21.88
CA THR A 175 -18.65 -5.31 23.33
C THR A 175 -20.02 -5.39 24.01
N ASP A 176 -20.04 -5.84 25.27
CA ASP A 176 -21.28 -5.93 26.06
C ASP A 176 -22.02 -4.57 26.11
N GLU A 177 -21.27 -3.47 26.16
CA GLU A 177 -21.80 -2.10 26.13
C GLU A 177 -22.49 -1.74 24.80
N MET A 178 -21.96 -2.23 23.67
CA MET A 178 -22.56 -1.99 22.35
C MET A 178 -23.85 -2.79 22.17
N GLN A 179 -23.91 -4.01 22.71
CA GLN A 179 -25.14 -4.81 22.74
C GLN A 179 -26.20 -4.15 23.61
N LEU A 180 -25.81 -3.72 24.81
CA LEU A 180 -26.71 -3.04 25.74
C LEU A 180 -27.21 -1.70 25.18
N TYR A 181 -26.37 -0.98 24.42
CA TYR A 181 -26.80 0.20 23.66
C TYR A 181 -27.81 -0.16 22.57
N PHE A 182 -27.53 -1.21 21.77
CA PHE A 182 -28.44 -1.68 20.73
C PHE A 182 -29.82 -2.02 21.31
N ASP A 183 -29.86 -2.83 22.38
CA ASP A 183 -31.10 -3.25 23.04
C ASP A 183 -31.89 -2.05 23.56
N LYS A 184 -31.22 -1.11 24.24
CA LYS A 184 -31.86 0.11 24.75
C LYS A 184 -32.43 0.99 23.64
N VAL A 185 -31.75 1.09 22.51
CA VAL A 185 -32.22 1.87 21.36
C VAL A 185 -33.40 1.17 20.68
N THR A 186 -33.34 -0.15 20.47
CA THR A 186 -34.44 -0.90 19.88
C THR A 186 -35.69 -0.88 20.76
N ASP A 187 -35.52 -0.99 22.08
CA ASP A 187 -36.63 -0.92 23.04
C ASP A 187 -37.22 0.49 23.11
N ALA A 188 -36.39 1.54 23.05
CA ALA A 188 -36.86 2.91 23.00
C ALA A 188 -37.70 3.19 21.74
N ILE A 189 -37.33 2.61 20.60
CA ILE A 189 -38.06 2.78 19.32
C ILE A 189 -39.39 2.02 19.33
N LYS A 190 -39.43 0.83 19.97
CA LYS A 190 -40.67 0.05 20.15
C LYS A 190 -41.61 0.62 21.22
N SER A 191 -41.09 1.44 22.14
CA SER A 191 -41.91 2.09 23.17
C SER A 191 -42.64 3.31 22.64
N ASP A 192 -43.87 3.56 23.10
CA ASP A 192 -44.67 4.75 22.74
C ASP A 192 -44.21 6.04 23.45
N GLU A 193 -43.13 5.99 24.24
CA GLU A 193 -42.66 7.15 24.98
C GLU A 193 -41.82 8.09 24.11
N TYR A 194 -42.43 9.22 23.72
CA TYR A 194 -41.82 10.22 22.84
C TYR A 194 -40.46 10.74 23.33
N ALA A 195 -40.28 10.90 24.63
CA ALA A 195 -39.03 11.40 25.21
C ALA A 195 -37.86 10.42 25.01
N ARG A 196 -38.10 9.11 25.20
CA ARG A 196 -37.10 8.05 24.97
C ARG A 196 -36.79 7.89 23.48
N GLN A 197 -37.81 7.92 22.62
CA GLN A 197 -37.62 7.89 21.17
C GLN A 197 -36.76 9.06 20.68
N HIS A 198 -37.04 10.29 21.14
CA HIS A 198 -36.29 11.47 20.73
C HIS A 198 -34.82 11.42 21.19
N ALA A 199 -34.56 10.97 22.41
CA ALA A 199 -33.20 10.78 22.92
C ALA A 199 -32.42 9.73 22.09
N ALA A 200 -33.07 8.61 21.72
CA ALA A 200 -32.47 7.60 20.87
C ALA A 200 -32.11 8.16 19.47
N TYR A 201 -33.02 8.90 18.83
CA TYR A 201 -32.75 9.54 17.53
C TYR A 201 -31.60 10.56 17.60
N ALA A 202 -31.55 11.36 18.67
CA ALA A 202 -30.48 12.32 18.88
C ALA A 202 -29.11 11.63 19.07
N SER A 203 -29.08 10.48 19.77
CA SER A 203 -27.88 9.65 19.93
C SER A 203 -27.41 9.10 18.58
N LEU A 204 -28.32 8.44 17.82
CA LEU A 204 -28.01 7.84 16.51
C LEU A 204 -27.47 8.85 15.48
N THR A 205 -27.90 10.11 15.57
CA THR A 205 -27.47 11.18 14.67
C THR A 205 -26.06 11.70 15.00
N LYS A 206 -25.64 11.64 16.27
CA LYS A 206 -24.41 12.28 16.76
C LYS A 206 -23.29 11.28 17.05
N ASP A 207 -23.61 10.03 17.33
CA ASP A 207 -22.64 9.05 17.82
C ASP A 207 -21.72 8.53 16.70
N PRO A 208 -20.39 8.68 16.81
CA PRO A 208 -19.43 8.23 15.79
C PRO A 208 -19.03 6.76 15.90
N GLY A 209 -19.32 6.10 17.03
CA GLY A 209 -18.95 4.71 17.32
C GLY A 209 -19.89 3.66 16.71
N LEU A 210 -20.91 4.07 15.97
CA LEU A 210 -21.98 3.17 15.51
C LEU A 210 -21.62 2.33 14.27
N HIS A 211 -20.40 2.46 13.74
CA HIS A 211 -20.01 1.76 12.52
C HIS A 211 -20.14 0.23 12.63
N GLN A 212 -19.79 -0.36 13.79
CA GLN A 212 -19.92 -1.80 14.02
C GLN A 212 -21.37 -2.26 14.23
N LEU A 213 -22.26 -1.36 14.67
CA LEU A 213 -23.67 -1.64 14.91
C LEU A 213 -24.53 -1.45 13.65
N LEU A 214 -24.00 -0.78 12.62
CA LEU A 214 -24.72 -0.44 11.40
C LEU A 214 -25.32 -1.66 10.66
N PRO A 215 -24.62 -2.81 10.52
CA PRO A 215 -25.21 -4.01 9.92
C PRO A 215 -26.40 -4.52 10.73
N TYR A 216 -26.31 -4.50 12.06
CA TYR A 216 -27.36 -4.95 12.97
C TYR A 216 -28.58 -4.05 12.91
N PHE A 217 -28.38 -2.73 12.88
CA PHE A 217 -29.46 -1.77 12.69
C PHE A 217 -30.10 -1.91 11.31
N SER A 218 -29.33 -2.12 10.23
CA SER A 218 -29.91 -2.34 8.89
C SER A 218 -30.76 -3.61 8.81
N LYS A 219 -30.31 -4.69 9.46
CA LYS A 219 -31.06 -5.95 9.53
C LYS A 219 -32.34 -5.77 10.37
N PHE A 220 -32.23 -5.10 11.52
CA PHE A 220 -33.38 -4.80 12.37
C PHE A 220 -34.43 -3.96 11.63
N ILE A 221 -34.01 -2.90 10.92
CA ILE A 221 -34.89 -2.08 10.10
C ILE A 221 -35.58 -2.93 9.03
N TYR A 222 -34.84 -3.79 8.32
CA TYR A 222 -35.41 -4.68 7.30
C TYR A 222 -36.43 -5.68 7.88
N ASP A 223 -36.07 -6.35 8.98
CA ASP A 223 -36.93 -7.36 9.60
C ASP A 223 -38.21 -6.72 10.18
N GLU A 224 -38.13 -5.57 10.85
CA GLU A 224 -39.30 -4.89 11.43
C GLU A 224 -40.20 -4.28 10.37
N VAL A 225 -39.65 -3.70 9.30
CA VAL A 225 -40.44 -3.21 8.14
C VAL A 225 -41.19 -4.36 7.46
N LYS A 226 -40.55 -5.53 7.32
CA LYS A 226 -41.17 -6.70 6.70
C LYS A 226 -42.29 -7.30 7.55
N HIS A 227 -42.15 -7.33 8.88
CA HIS A 227 -43.14 -7.93 9.78
C HIS A 227 -44.24 -6.95 10.21
N SER A 228 -43.99 -5.64 10.20
CA SER A 228 -44.90 -4.61 10.71
C SER A 228 -45.48 -3.69 9.63
N GLN A 229 -46.00 -4.26 8.54
CA GLN A 229 -46.69 -3.48 7.50
C GLN A 229 -48.02 -2.86 7.95
N ARG A 230 -48.58 -3.33 9.07
CA ARG A 230 -49.91 -2.90 9.55
C ARG A 230 -49.88 -1.81 10.61
N ASP A 231 -48.72 -1.55 11.23
CA ASP A 231 -48.60 -0.56 12.30
C ASP A 231 -47.84 0.68 11.82
N LEU A 232 -48.61 1.73 11.48
CA LEU A 232 -48.09 2.96 10.91
C LEU A 232 -47.25 3.77 11.90
N THR A 233 -47.49 3.66 13.20
CA THR A 233 -46.73 4.41 14.22
C THR A 233 -45.33 3.84 14.36
N LEU A 234 -45.20 2.52 14.46
CA LEU A 234 -43.92 1.82 14.51
C LEU A 234 -43.14 2.01 13.20
N LEU A 235 -43.81 1.90 12.05
CA LEU A 235 -43.18 2.11 10.75
C LEU A 235 -42.62 3.53 10.60
N THR A 236 -43.37 4.54 11.05
CA THR A 236 -42.90 5.93 11.06
C THR A 236 -41.69 6.12 11.99
N ALA A 237 -41.66 5.42 13.13
CA ALA A 237 -40.53 5.44 14.05
C ALA A 237 -39.27 4.80 13.42
N ILE A 238 -39.41 3.66 12.75
CA ILE A 238 -38.31 2.97 12.06
C ILE A 238 -37.77 3.79 10.89
N LEU A 239 -38.65 4.41 10.08
CA LEU A 239 -38.21 5.29 8.99
C LEU A 239 -37.49 6.56 9.52
N ARG A 240 -37.92 7.09 10.67
CA ARG A 240 -37.19 8.17 11.36
C ARG A 240 -35.82 7.72 11.85
N MET A 241 -35.70 6.49 12.37
CA MET A 241 -34.42 5.89 12.73
C MET A 241 -33.49 5.80 11.51
N ALA A 242 -33.98 5.29 10.38
CA ALA A 242 -33.21 5.19 9.14
C ALA A 242 -32.74 6.57 8.65
N ARG A 243 -33.61 7.59 8.74
CA ARG A 243 -33.24 8.97 8.41
C ARG A 243 -32.17 9.54 9.34
N CYS A 244 -32.25 9.28 10.64
CA CYS A 244 -31.23 9.69 11.61
C CYS A 244 -29.88 9.06 11.32
N LEU A 245 -29.85 7.77 10.98
CA LEU A 245 -28.63 7.08 10.56
C LEU A 245 -28.06 7.72 9.28
N LEU A 246 -28.89 8.02 8.28
CA LEU A 246 -28.48 8.67 7.02
C LEU A 246 -27.96 10.10 7.22
N SER A 247 -28.46 10.82 8.21
CA SER A 247 -28.01 12.19 8.52
C SER A 247 -26.67 12.25 9.25
N ASN A 248 -26.15 11.12 9.73
CA ASN A 248 -24.91 11.08 10.50
C ASN A 248 -23.69 11.14 9.56
N SER A 249 -23.01 12.28 9.54
CA SER A 249 -21.82 12.53 8.71
C SER A 249 -20.59 11.71 9.11
N SER A 250 -20.58 11.16 10.33
CA SER A 250 -19.48 10.32 10.81
C SER A 250 -19.56 8.87 10.32
N LEU A 251 -20.71 8.46 9.75
CA LEU A 251 -20.91 7.13 9.22
C LEU A 251 -20.65 7.10 7.71
N ARG A 252 -19.79 6.16 7.28
CA ARG A 252 -19.60 5.85 5.86
C ARG A 252 -20.70 4.89 5.41
N ILE A 253 -21.86 5.45 5.06
CA ILE A 253 -23.07 4.66 4.76
C ILE A 253 -23.04 4.11 3.35
N GLU A 254 -22.17 4.60 2.46
CA GLU A 254 -22.08 4.24 1.03
C GLU A 254 -22.16 2.73 0.75
N LEU A 255 -21.66 1.88 1.66
CA LEU A 255 -21.72 0.42 1.54
C LEU A 255 -23.11 -0.18 1.84
N TYR A 256 -23.88 0.43 2.74
CA TYR A 256 -25.20 -0.03 3.21
C TYR A 256 -26.37 0.69 2.55
N VAL A 257 -26.10 1.75 1.76
CA VAL A 257 -27.10 2.49 1.00
C VAL A 257 -28.02 1.56 0.22
N SER A 258 -27.47 0.55 -0.48
CA SER A 258 -28.28 -0.40 -1.25
C SER A 258 -29.27 -1.21 -0.42
N VAL A 259 -28.93 -1.54 0.84
CA VAL A 259 -29.81 -2.30 1.74
C VAL A 259 -30.89 -1.39 2.30
N CYS A 260 -30.53 -0.16 2.67
CA CYS A 260 -31.49 0.84 3.14
C CYS A 260 -32.49 1.24 2.05
N LEU A 261 -32.05 1.40 0.79
CA LEU A 261 -32.95 1.66 -0.35
C LEU A 261 -33.93 0.51 -0.56
N GLY A 262 -33.46 -0.74 -0.56
CA GLY A 262 -34.35 -1.90 -0.71
C GLY A 262 -35.45 -1.97 0.35
N SER A 263 -35.17 -1.56 1.59
CA SER A 263 -36.18 -1.47 2.65
C SER A 263 -37.19 -0.34 2.44
N VAL A 264 -36.76 0.81 1.90
CA VAL A 264 -37.66 1.95 1.62
C VAL A 264 -38.57 1.66 0.43
N ASP A 265 -38.02 1.09 -0.65
CA ASP A 265 -38.79 0.69 -1.83
C ASP A 265 -39.85 -0.37 -1.48
N MET A 266 -39.54 -1.26 -0.54
CA MET A 266 -40.49 -2.26 -0.05
C MET A 266 -41.66 -1.64 0.73
N VAL A 267 -41.43 -0.54 1.45
CA VAL A 267 -42.51 0.20 2.14
C VAL A 267 -43.41 0.90 1.14
N ASP A 268 -42.83 1.58 0.13
CA ASP A 268 -43.61 2.25 -0.91
C ASP A 268 -44.45 1.26 -1.72
N LEU A 269 -43.91 0.08 -2.09
CA LEU A 269 -44.70 -0.95 -2.76
C LEU A 269 -45.86 -1.49 -1.90
N SER A 270 -45.66 -1.60 -0.58
CA SER A 270 -46.68 -2.11 0.35
C SER A 270 -47.78 -1.10 0.66
N LEU A 271 -47.54 0.20 0.47
CA LEU A 271 -48.54 1.26 0.62
C LEU A 271 -49.43 1.40 -0.63
N TRP A 272 -49.02 0.84 -1.77
CA TRP A 272 -49.78 0.84 -3.03
C TRP A 272 -50.60 -0.44 -3.28
N LEU A 273 -50.52 -1.44 -2.41
CA LEU A 273 -51.25 -2.72 -2.45
C LEU A 273 -52.30 -2.78 -1.34
#